data_AF-A0A316RVM8-F1
#
_entry.id   AF-A0A316RVM8-F1
#
_cell.length_a   1.000
_cell.length_b   1.000
_cell.length_c   1.000
_cell.angle_alpha   90.00
_cell.angle_beta   90.00
_cell.angle_gamma   90.00
#
_symmetry.space_group_name_H-M   'P 1'
#
loop_
_entity.id
_entity.type
_entity.pdbx_description
1 polymer ?
#
loop_
_entity_poly.entity_id
_entity_poly.type
_entity_poly.pdbx_seq_one_letter_code
_entity_poly.pdbx_strand_id
1 'polypeptide(L)'
;MKRIRRHIYYIEQIKKVDGVLKSVTSEDGSLFSGVYKTKIYPDDLPEWYKQDRYYKRQGYMSTQGIVDMVYIPSQLGTFLKDDVLLVSYVNRIEKIQSETAWPIYKSYRGYDEEVSGGAILTILAGAKKYSNYNLKAIKKKMESQISWLMEKFPNEYKKGEWHFDFDKAIAEINVGNKTKKNV
;
A
#
# COMPACT_ATOMS: atom_id res chain seq x y z
N MET A 1 9.94 6.15 -25.00
CA MET A 1 9.41 5.79 -23.66
C MET A 1 8.96 7.07 -22.96
N LYS A 2 7.74 7.15 -22.41
CA LYS A 2 7.27 8.35 -21.70
C LYS A 2 8.04 8.51 -20.38
N ARG A 3 8.32 9.75 -19.97
CA ARG A 3 9.02 10.04 -18.72
C ARG A 3 8.08 9.88 -17.52
N ILE A 4 8.33 8.85 -16.72
CA ILE A 4 7.63 8.58 -15.46
C ILE A 4 8.40 9.27 -14.33
N ARG A 5 7.70 10.03 -13.48
CA ARG A 5 8.33 10.89 -12.46
C ARG A 5 7.78 10.70 -11.04
N ARG A 6 6.57 10.16 -10.90
CA ARG A 6 5.90 10.02 -9.61
C ARG A 6 5.91 8.56 -9.20
N HIS A 7 5.98 8.30 -7.91
CA HIS A 7 5.87 6.94 -7.39
C HIS A 7 4.46 6.39 -7.50
N ILE A 8 3.44 7.25 -7.62
CA ILE A 8 2.05 6.84 -7.68
C ILE A 8 1.28 7.55 -8.80
N TYR A 9 0.41 6.79 -9.46
CA TYR A 9 -0.57 7.25 -10.45
C TYR A 9 -1.93 6.64 -10.17
N TYR A 10 -3.01 7.33 -10.51
CA TYR A 10 -4.38 6.88 -10.23
C TYR A 10 -5.15 6.63 -11.52
N ILE A 11 -6.00 5.61 -11.51
CA ILE A 11 -6.97 5.33 -12.58
C ILE A 11 -8.14 6.31 -12.49
N GLU A 12 -8.48 6.71 -11.26
CA GLU A 12 -9.66 7.51 -10.95
C GLU A 12 -9.34 8.70 -10.04
N GLN A 13 -10.20 9.71 -10.11
CA GLN A 13 -10.27 10.82 -9.16
C GLN A 13 -11.59 10.76 -8.40
N ILE A 14 -11.58 11.22 -7.15
CA ILE A 14 -12.82 11.43 -6.38
C ILE A 14 -13.24 12.87 -6.61
N LYS A 15 -14.39 13.08 -7.28
CA LYS A 15 -14.96 14.40 -7.56
C LYS A 15 -16.37 14.50 -7.02
N LYS A 16 -16.78 15.71 -6.63
CA LYS A 16 -18.19 16.00 -6.31
C LYS A 16 -18.92 16.29 -7.62
N VAL A 17 -19.88 15.45 -7.97
CA VAL A 17 -20.72 15.54 -9.18
C VAL A 17 -22.17 15.51 -8.71
N ASP A 18 -22.93 16.57 -9.01
CA ASP A 18 -24.32 16.75 -8.57
C ASP A 18 -24.50 16.60 -7.05
N GLY A 19 -23.56 17.14 -6.28
CA GLY A 19 -23.59 17.05 -4.82
C GLY A 19 -23.02 15.76 -4.22
N VAL A 20 -22.77 14.72 -5.04
CA VAL A 20 -22.34 13.38 -4.59
C VAL A 20 -20.88 13.12 -4.96
N LEU A 21 -20.11 12.50 -4.06
CA LEU A 21 -18.75 12.05 -4.39
C LEU A 21 -18.80 10.85 -5.33
N LYS A 22 -18.25 11.00 -6.53
CA LYS A 22 -18.14 9.95 -7.55
C LYS A 22 -16.67 9.72 -7.92
N SER A 23 -16.33 8.46 -8.20
CA SER A 23 -15.09 8.11 -8.90
C SER A 23 -15.24 8.49 -10.37
N VAL A 24 -14.29 9.24 -10.90
CA VAL A 24 -14.26 9.69 -12.29
C VAL A 24 -12.93 9.27 -12.92
N THR A 25 -12.99 8.53 -14.01
CA THR A 25 -11.83 8.13 -14.83
C THR A 25 -11.60 9.16 -15.95
N SER A 26 -10.43 9.11 -16.60
CA SER A 26 -10.24 9.88 -17.83
C SER A 26 -10.95 9.17 -19.00
N GLU A 27 -11.62 9.94 -19.86
CA GLU A 27 -12.32 9.42 -21.05
C GLU A 27 -11.42 8.62 -21.98
N ASP A 28 -10.16 9.04 -22.12
CA ASP A 28 -9.16 8.38 -22.96
C ASP A 28 -8.42 7.23 -22.26
N GLY A 29 -8.73 6.93 -20.99
CA GLY A 29 -8.03 5.91 -20.20
C GLY A 29 -6.64 6.30 -19.69
N SER A 30 -6.23 7.56 -19.83
CA SER A 30 -4.99 8.05 -19.21
C SER A 30 -5.11 8.15 -17.69
N LEU A 31 -3.98 8.00 -17.02
CA LEU A 31 -3.86 8.04 -15.57
C LEU A 31 -3.77 9.47 -15.05
N PHE A 32 -4.00 9.62 -13.75
CA PHE A 32 -3.85 10.87 -13.01
C PHE A 32 -2.61 10.85 -12.12
N SER A 33 -1.96 12.00 -11.96
CA SER A 33 -0.94 12.27 -10.95
C SER A 33 -1.55 13.20 -9.90
N GLY A 34 -2.03 12.64 -8.80
CA GLY A 34 -2.84 13.40 -7.84
C GLY A 34 -4.13 13.90 -8.49
N VAL A 35 -4.30 15.23 -8.57
CA VAL A 35 -5.47 15.87 -9.20
C VAL A 35 -5.27 16.18 -10.69
N TYR A 36 -4.10 15.92 -11.26
CA TYR A 36 -3.79 16.30 -12.64
C TYR A 36 -3.90 15.10 -13.60
N LYS A 37 -4.64 15.27 -14.70
CA LYS A 37 -4.66 14.32 -15.82
C LYS A 37 -3.27 14.26 -16.47
N THR A 38 -2.81 13.06 -16.81
CA THR A 38 -1.50 12.85 -17.45
C THR A 38 -1.65 12.38 -18.90
N LYS A 39 -0.53 12.21 -19.60
CA LYS A 39 -0.48 11.51 -20.89
C LYS A 39 -0.02 10.06 -20.75
N ILE A 40 0.02 9.52 -19.53
CA ILE A 40 0.51 8.18 -19.21
C ILE A 40 -0.69 7.24 -19.15
N TYR A 41 -0.60 6.10 -19.83
CA TYR A 41 -1.57 5.01 -19.79
C TYR A 41 -1.06 3.89 -18.89
N PRO A 42 -1.92 2.99 -18.41
CA PRO A 42 -1.50 1.79 -17.69
C PRO A 42 -0.36 1.05 -18.39
N ASP A 43 -0.43 0.88 -19.71
CA ASP A 43 0.58 0.16 -20.49
C ASP A 43 1.94 0.86 -20.57
N ASP A 44 1.99 2.18 -20.37
CA ASP A 44 3.25 2.91 -20.29
C ASP A 44 4.02 2.63 -18.98
N LEU A 45 3.34 2.17 -17.92
CA LEU A 45 3.96 1.92 -16.63
C LEU A 45 4.81 0.64 -16.66
N PRO A 46 6.04 0.63 -16.13
CA PRO A 46 6.84 -0.57 -15.96
C PRO A 46 6.17 -1.61 -15.06
N GLU A 47 6.62 -2.86 -15.13
CA GLU A 47 6.04 -3.97 -14.35
C GLU A 47 6.14 -3.76 -12.83
N TRP A 48 7.08 -2.96 -12.35
CA TRP A 48 7.24 -2.66 -10.92
C TRP A 48 6.20 -1.68 -10.38
N TYR A 49 5.34 -1.10 -11.24
CA TYR A 49 4.14 -0.40 -10.79
C TYR A 49 3.02 -1.39 -10.52
N LYS A 50 2.60 -1.49 -9.24
CA LYS A 50 1.57 -2.44 -8.80
C LYS A 50 0.23 -1.78 -8.65
N GLN A 51 -0.77 -2.42 -9.24
CA GLN A 51 -2.14 -1.96 -9.17
C GLN A 51 -2.74 -2.37 -7.84
N ASP A 52 -3.32 -1.41 -7.13
CA ASP A 52 -4.13 -1.65 -5.94
C ASP A 52 -4.98 -0.41 -5.64
N ARG A 53 -5.62 -0.38 -4.47
CA ARG A 53 -6.35 0.76 -3.95
C ARG A 53 -5.45 1.59 -3.02
N TYR A 54 -5.01 2.74 -3.52
CA TYR A 54 -4.19 3.70 -2.78
C TYR A 54 -4.99 4.97 -2.49
N TYR A 55 -4.94 5.49 -1.26
CA TYR A 55 -5.73 6.68 -0.86
C TYR A 55 -7.20 6.61 -1.30
N LYS A 56 -7.83 5.45 -1.08
CA LYS A 56 -9.22 5.12 -1.45
C LYS A 56 -9.52 5.08 -2.96
N ARG A 57 -8.51 5.22 -3.82
CA ARG A 57 -8.62 5.23 -5.29
C ARG A 57 -7.89 4.06 -5.92
N GLN A 58 -8.43 3.51 -6.99
CA GLN A 58 -7.69 2.58 -7.86
C GLN A 58 -6.49 3.29 -8.49
N GLY A 59 -5.31 2.68 -8.42
CA GLY A 59 -4.09 3.27 -8.92
C GLY A 59 -2.93 2.28 -9.02
N TYR A 60 -1.77 2.80 -9.36
CA TYR A 60 -0.53 2.09 -9.53
C TYR A 60 0.57 2.78 -8.71
N MET A 61 1.28 2.03 -7.89
CA MET A 61 2.41 2.53 -7.11
C MET A 61 3.69 1.76 -7.44
N SER A 62 4.80 2.49 -7.60
CA SER A 62 6.12 1.92 -7.87
C SER A 62 6.60 1.12 -6.67
N THR A 63 7.07 -0.09 -6.92
CA THR A 63 7.71 -0.93 -5.90
C THR A 63 9.21 -1.07 -6.10
N GLN A 64 9.74 -0.45 -7.16
CA GLN A 64 11.16 -0.27 -7.41
C GLN A 64 11.66 1.00 -6.74
N GLY A 65 12.88 0.94 -6.19
CA GLY A 65 13.58 2.07 -5.57
C GLY A 65 13.13 2.37 -4.14
N ILE A 66 12.36 1.47 -3.51
CA ILE A 66 12.00 1.59 -2.10
C ILE A 66 13.26 1.38 -1.26
N VAL A 67 13.60 2.37 -0.43
CA VAL A 67 14.81 2.35 0.41
C VAL A 67 14.53 2.05 1.87
N ASP A 68 13.32 2.37 2.36
CA ASP A 68 12.90 2.07 3.72
C ASP A 68 11.38 1.91 3.83
N MET A 69 10.94 1.11 4.79
CA MET A 69 9.54 0.86 5.07
C MET A 69 9.29 0.62 6.56
N VAL A 70 8.20 1.21 7.08
CA VAL A 70 7.76 1.02 8.47
C VAL A 70 6.31 0.56 8.48
N TYR A 71 6.09 -0.67 8.95
CA TYR A 71 4.76 -1.19 9.23
C TYR A 71 4.26 -0.69 10.59
N ILE A 72 3.04 -0.21 10.66
CA ILE A 72 2.40 0.34 11.87
C ILE A 72 1.05 -0.37 12.04
N PRO A 73 0.95 -1.32 12.99
CA PRO A 73 -0.29 -2.01 13.27
C PRO A 73 -1.29 -1.09 13.96
N SER A 74 -2.56 -1.25 13.63
CA SER A 74 -3.70 -0.65 14.28
C SER A 74 -3.98 -1.34 15.61
N GLN A 75 -4.51 -0.56 16.56
CA GLN A 75 -5.02 -1.05 17.83
C GLN A 75 -6.56 -1.22 17.82
N LEU A 76 -7.20 -1.05 16.66
CA LEU A 76 -8.66 -1.12 16.50
C LEU A 76 -9.21 -2.55 16.36
N GLY A 77 -8.41 -3.58 16.66
CA GLY A 77 -8.82 -4.98 16.54
C GLY A 77 -8.94 -5.49 15.10
N THR A 78 -8.32 -4.80 14.14
CA THR A 78 -8.31 -5.21 12.73
C THR A 78 -6.91 -5.63 12.29
N PHE A 79 -6.84 -6.60 11.38
CA PHE A 79 -5.61 -6.97 10.68
C PHE A 79 -5.64 -6.40 9.26
N LEU A 80 -4.56 -5.70 8.86
CA LEU A 80 -4.35 -4.98 7.60
C LEU A 80 -5.28 -3.79 7.34
N LYS A 81 -6.58 -3.92 7.63
CA LYS A 81 -7.62 -2.95 7.25
C LYS A 81 -7.30 -1.51 7.66
N ASP A 82 -6.92 -1.32 8.92
CA ASP A 82 -6.60 -0.01 9.49
C ASP A 82 -5.10 0.15 9.78
N ASP A 83 -4.29 -0.81 9.33
CA ASP A 83 -2.84 -0.76 9.44
C ASP A 83 -2.26 0.22 8.41
N VAL A 84 -1.07 0.72 8.70
CA VAL A 84 -0.35 1.65 7.82
C VAL A 84 1.04 1.13 7.55
N LEU A 85 1.42 1.09 6.28
CA LEU A 85 2.80 0.92 5.83
C LEU A 85 3.28 2.28 5.31
N LEU A 86 4.31 2.83 5.96
CA LEU A 86 5.04 3.98 5.46
C LEU A 86 6.12 3.50 4.49
N VAL A 87 6.24 4.18 3.35
CA VAL A 87 7.18 3.84 2.28
C VAL A 87 8.05 5.05 1.96
N SER A 88 9.36 4.85 1.87
CA SER A 88 10.31 5.87 1.42
C SER A 88 11.12 5.38 0.22
N TYR A 89 11.38 6.30 -0.71
CA TYR A 89 12.25 6.11 -1.88
C TYR A 89 13.56 6.89 -1.77
N VAL A 90 13.72 7.72 -0.72
CA VAL A 90 14.87 8.63 -0.57
C VAL A 90 15.56 8.46 0.77
N ASN A 91 14.81 8.47 1.87
CA ASN A 91 15.36 8.59 3.22
C ASN A 91 15.10 7.33 4.06
N ARG A 92 15.89 7.13 5.10
CA ARG A 92 15.48 6.27 6.21
C ARG A 92 14.30 6.92 6.93
N ILE A 93 13.33 6.11 7.33
CA ILE A 93 12.16 6.58 8.07
C ILE A 93 12.51 6.62 9.55
N GLU A 94 12.28 7.78 10.16
CA GLU A 94 12.64 8.02 11.56
C GLU A 94 11.38 8.28 12.39
N LYS A 95 11.34 7.73 13.60
CA LYS A 95 10.31 8.05 14.59
C LYS A 95 10.71 9.33 15.34
N ILE A 96 9.88 10.37 15.28
CA ILE A 96 10.19 11.72 15.78
C ILE A 96 9.61 12.04 17.15
N GLN A 97 8.65 11.25 17.65
CA GLN A 97 8.06 11.43 18.98
C GLN A 97 7.97 10.11 19.74
N SER A 98 8.19 10.15 21.06
CA SER A 98 7.92 9.05 22.00
C SER A 98 6.42 8.89 22.26
N GLU A 99 5.68 10.01 22.29
CA GLU A 99 4.22 10.03 22.42
C GLU A 99 3.53 9.74 21.07
N THR A 100 2.50 8.90 21.11
CA THR A 100 1.66 8.54 19.97
C THR A 100 0.83 9.75 19.53
N ALA A 101 1.29 10.47 18.51
CA ALA A 101 0.48 11.45 17.82
C ALA A 101 -0.67 10.72 17.10
N TRP A 102 -1.86 11.31 17.07
CA TRP A 102 -2.95 10.82 16.23
C TRP A 102 -3.11 11.71 14.99
N PRO A 103 -3.18 11.13 13.78
CA PRO A 103 -2.96 9.72 13.45
C PRO A 103 -1.49 9.29 13.58
N ILE A 104 -1.26 8.00 13.86
CA ILE A 104 0.02 7.41 14.29
C ILE A 104 1.20 7.63 13.33
N TYR A 105 0.93 7.82 12.03
CA TYR A 105 1.97 8.12 11.05
C TYR A 105 2.61 9.51 11.26
N LYS A 106 1.95 10.43 11.97
CA LYS A 106 2.52 11.74 12.35
C LYS A 106 3.69 11.63 13.33
N SER A 107 3.85 10.49 14.01
CA SER A 107 5.03 10.23 14.84
C SER A 107 6.27 9.82 14.02
N TYR A 108 6.19 9.82 12.68
CA TYR A 108 7.28 9.47 11.79
C TYR A 108 7.58 10.60 10.79
N ARG A 109 8.83 10.65 10.30
CA ARG A 109 9.25 11.52 9.19
C ARG A 109 10.07 10.74 8.17
N GLY A 110 10.25 11.32 6.99
CA GLY A 110 11.12 10.76 5.95
C GLY A 110 10.48 9.70 5.05
N TYR A 111 9.16 9.51 5.14
CA TYR A 111 8.40 8.69 4.19
C TYR A 111 7.82 9.57 3.07
N ASP A 112 7.59 8.96 1.91
CA ASP A 112 7.00 9.60 0.73
C ASP A 112 5.53 9.23 0.54
N GLU A 113 5.14 8.00 0.92
CA GLU A 113 3.81 7.45 0.68
C GLU A 113 3.29 6.66 1.89
N GLU A 114 1.97 6.65 2.06
CA GLU A 114 1.23 5.89 3.07
C GLU A 114 0.33 4.85 2.38
N VAL A 115 0.40 3.60 2.84
CA VAL A 115 -0.34 2.48 2.26
C VAL A 115 -1.12 1.77 3.36
N SER A 116 -2.41 1.50 3.12
CA SER A 116 -3.29 0.84 4.10
C SER A 116 -4.05 -0.31 3.47
N GLY A 117 -4.58 -1.21 4.30
CA GLY A 117 -5.38 -2.33 3.84
C GLY A 117 -4.56 -3.39 3.11
N GLY A 118 -5.22 -4.16 2.25
CA GLY A 118 -4.59 -5.22 1.46
C GLY A 118 -3.43 -4.74 0.57
N ALA A 119 -3.43 -3.46 0.18
CA ALA A 119 -2.36 -2.85 -0.60
C ALA A 119 -0.99 -2.93 0.07
N ILE A 120 -0.94 -3.07 1.41
CA ILE A 120 0.28 -3.34 2.16
C ILE A 120 0.98 -4.59 1.60
N LEU A 121 0.26 -5.71 1.45
CA LEU A 121 0.83 -6.96 0.93
C LEU A 121 1.33 -6.80 -0.50
N THR A 122 0.60 -6.07 -1.34
CA THR A 122 1.00 -5.75 -2.71
C THR A 122 2.33 -5.02 -2.77
N ILE A 123 2.53 -4.02 -1.90
CA ILE A 123 3.78 -3.27 -1.82
C ILE A 123 4.91 -4.11 -1.25
N LEU A 124 4.68 -4.90 -0.20
CA LEU A 124 5.70 -5.78 0.38
C LEU A 124 6.20 -6.80 -0.65
N ALA A 125 5.28 -7.43 -1.40
CA ALA A 125 5.62 -8.38 -2.45
C ALA A 125 6.43 -7.73 -3.59
N GLY A 126 6.00 -6.55 -4.03
CA GLY A 126 6.74 -5.78 -5.03
C GLY A 126 8.11 -5.32 -4.53
N ALA A 127 8.23 -4.83 -3.29
CA ALA A 127 9.48 -4.37 -2.71
C ALA A 127 10.51 -5.51 -2.58
N LYS A 128 10.06 -6.71 -2.19
CA LYS A 128 10.89 -7.93 -2.19
C LYS A 128 11.43 -8.23 -3.58
N LYS A 129 10.59 -8.18 -4.62
CA LYS A 129 10.97 -8.53 -6.00
C LYS A 129 11.80 -7.44 -6.69
N TYR A 130 11.39 -6.18 -6.62
CA TYR A 130 11.90 -5.09 -7.45
C TYR A 130 12.85 -4.13 -6.73
N SER A 131 12.91 -4.20 -5.40
CA SER A 131 13.87 -3.42 -4.60
C SER A 131 14.79 -4.29 -3.74
N ASN A 132 14.70 -5.62 -3.85
CA ASN A 132 15.43 -6.58 -3.00
C ASN A 132 15.33 -6.25 -1.49
N TYR A 133 14.16 -5.74 -1.08
CA TYR A 133 13.98 -5.24 0.27
C TYR A 133 13.87 -6.39 1.28
N ASN A 134 14.57 -6.28 2.41
CA ASN A 134 14.52 -7.28 3.47
C ASN A 134 13.27 -7.11 4.35
N LEU A 135 12.33 -8.03 4.23
CA LEU A 135 11.05 -7.99 4.94
C LEU A 135 11.08 -8.58 6.37
N LYS A 136 12.22 -9.08 6.86
CA LYS A 136 12.30 -9.80 8.15
C LYS A 136 11.73 -9.00 9.32
N ALA A 137 12.05 -7.70 9.41
CA ALA A 137 11.57 -6.84 10.48
C ALA A 137 10.05 -6.60 10.40
N ILE A 138 9.52 -6.43 9.19
CA ILE A 138 8.08 -6.24 8.96
C ILE A 138 7.32 -7.52 9.29
N LYS A 139 7.80 -8.68 8.81
CA LYS A 139 7.24 -10.00 9.13
C LYS A 139 7.11 -10.19 10.65
N LYS A 140 8.19 -9.98 11.40
CA LYS A 140 8.19 -10.08 12.87
C LYS A 140 7.14 -9.17 13.52
N LYS A 141 6.95 -7.96 12.99
CA LYS A 141 5.97 -6.99 13.52
C LYS A 141 4.53 -7.42 13.23
N MET A 142 4.26 -7.96 12.04
CA MET A 142 2.96 -8.53 11.69
C MET A 142 2.62 -9.76 12.54
N GLU A 143 3.58 -10.65 12.77
CA GLU A 143 3.43 -11.81 13.66
C GLU A 143 3.12 -11.40 15.11
N SER A 144 3.78 -10.33 15.58
CA SER A 144 3.50 -9.76 16.91
C SER A 144 2.08 -9.19 17.00
N GLN A 145 1.62 -8.50 15.96
CA GLN A 145 0.24 -7.99 15.89
C GLN A 145 -0.78 -9.12 15.88
N ILE A 146 -0.53 -10.18 15.11
CA ILE A 146 -1.40 -11.36 15.06
C ILE A 146 -1.56 -11.98 16.44
N SER A 147 -0.45 -12.16 17.17
CA SER A 147 -0.49 -12.69 18.54
C SER A 147 -1.29 -11.78 19.48
N TRP A 148 -1.12 -10.46 19.37
CA TRP A 148 -1.90 -9.49 20.14
C TRP A 148 -3.40 -9.51 19.79
N LEU A 149 -3.76 -9.64 18.50
CA LEU A 149 -5.14 -9.75 18.06
C LEU A 149 -5.82 -11.02 18.59
N MET A 150 -5.14 -12.17 18.55
CA MET A 150 -5.65 -13.42 19.12
C MET A 150 -5.87 -13.32 20.64
N GLU A 151 -5.04 -12.55 21.35
CA GLU A 151 -5.18 -12.33 22.79
C GLU A 151 -6.35 -11.37 23.12
N LYS A 152 -6.44 -10.24 22.40
CA LYS A 152 -7.39 -9.16 22.73
C LYS A 152 -8.77 -9.32 22.09
N PHE A 153 -8.84 -10.01 20.94
CA PHE A 153 -10.05 -10.19 20.14
C PHE A 153 -10.24 -11.69 19.82
N PRO A 154 -10.35 -12.55 20.84
CA PRO A 154 -10.38 -14.02 20.66
C PRO A 154 -11.64 -14.51 19.95
N ASN A 155 -12.71 -13.72 19.92
CA ASN A 155 -13.95 -14.06 19.20
C ASN A 155 -13.78 -13.88 17.69
N GLU A 156 -12.99 -12.89 17.28
CA GLU A 156 -12.71 -12.57 15.89
C GLU A 156 -11.49 -13.34 15.35
N TYR A 157 -10.48 -13.57 16.20
CA TYR A 157 -9.21 -14.21 15.85
C TYR A 157 -8.98 -15.45 16.69
N LYS A 158 -9.87 -16.43 16.57
CA LYS A 158 -9.80 -17.65 17.37
C LYS A 158 -8.58 -18.50 16.99
N LYS A 159 -7.79 -18.86 18.00
CA LYS A 159 -6.59 -19.70 17.83
C LYS A 159 -6.97 -21.05 17.21
N GLY A 160 -6.29 -21.41 16.12
CA GLY A 160 -6.54 -22.66 15.38
C GLY A 160 -7.60 -22.54 14.28
N GLU A 161 -8.41 -21.49 14.29
CA GLU A 161 -9.41 -21.21 13.23
C GLU A 161 -8.94 -20.08 12.33
N TRP A 162 -8.30 -19.06 12.92
CA TRP A 162 -7.70 -17.96 12.17
C TRP A 162 -6.19 -18.12 12.10
N HIS A 163 -5.64 -18.05 10.88
CA HIS A 163 -4.21 -18.10 10.62
C HIS A 163 -3.87 -17.20 9.44
N PHE A 164 -2.74 -16.50 9.54
CA PHE A 164 -2.15 -15.74 8.46
C PHE A 164 -0.72 -16.22 8.22
N ASP A 165 -0.47 -16.74 7.03
CA ASP A 165 0.86 -17.11 6.57
C ASP A 165 1.43 -15.95 5.74
N PHE A 166 2.42 -15.25 6.31
CA PHE A 166 3.07 -14.12 5.65
C PHE A 166 3.75 -14.51 4.35
N ASP A 167 4.49 -15.61 4.31
CA ASP A 167 5.28 -15.98 3.14
C ASP A 167 4.37 -16.43 2.01
N LYS A 168 3.33 -17.20 2.33
CA LYS A 168 2.28 -17.58 1.38
C LYS A 168 1.55 -16.34 0.84
N ALA A 169 1.11 -15.44 1.71
CA ALA A 169 0.40 -14.23 1.30
C ALA A 169 1.23 -13.36 0.35
N ILE A 170 2.54 -13.22 0.60
CA ILE A 170 3.45 -12.48 -0.28
C ILE A 170 3.70 -13.22 -1.60
N ALA A 171 3.78 -14.56 -1.57
CA ALA A 171 4.00 -15.37 -2.77
C ALA A 171 2.78 -15.42 -3.70
N GLU A 172 1.56 -15.39 -3.14
CA GLU A 172 0.30 -15.42 -3.89
C GLU A 172 -0.03 -14.09 -4.57
N ILE A 173 0.55 -12.97 -4.11
CA ILE A 173 0.42 -11.69 -4.82
C ILE A 173 1.11 -11.83 -6.18
N ASN A 174 0.32 -11.76 -7.25
CA ASN A 174 0.82 -11.77 -8.61
C ASN A 174 1.62 -10.49 -8.89
N VAL A 175 2.93 -10.55 -8.64
CA VAL A 175 3.89 -9.50 -9.00
C VAL A 175 4.33 -9.58 -10.46
N GLY A 176 3.79 -10.49 -11.27
CA GLY A 176 4.23 -10.76 -12.63
C GLY A 176 3.39 -10.15 -13.75
N ASN A 177 2.07 -10.01 -13.60
CA ASN A 177 1.23 -9.58 -14.71
C ASN A 177 0.33 -8.40 -14.33
N LYS A 178 0.34 -7.33 -15.14
CA LYS A 178 -0.80 -6.42 -15.21
C LYS A 178 -2.01 -7.29 -15.53
N THR A 179 -2.98 -7.38 -14.64
CA THR A 179 -4.25 -8.00 -14.95
C THR A 179 -4.82 -7.25 -16.15
N LYS A 180 -4.75 -7.85 -17.33
CA LYS A 180 -5.61 -7.46 -18.45
C LYS A 180 -7.03 -7.69 -17.95
N LYS A 181 -7.70 -6.64 -17.47
CA LYS A 181 -9.15 -6.72 -17.33
C LYS A 181 -9.69 -6.82 -18.75
N ASN A 182 -10.36 -7.93 -19.03
CA ASN A 182 -11.28 -8.03 -20.15
C ASN A 182 -12.24 -6.83 -20.05
N VAL A 183 -12.35 -6.14 -21.18
CA VAL A 183 -13.34 -5.10 -21.47
C VAL A 183 -14.74 -5.66 -21.24
#